data_AF-A0A3B5QGY3-F1
#
_entry.id   AF-A0A3B5QGY3-F1
#
_cell.length_a   1.000
_cell.length_b   1.000
_cell.length_c   1.000
_cell.angle_alpha   90.00
_cell.angle_beta   90.00
_cell.angle_gamma   90.00
#
_symmetry.space_group_name_H-M   'P 1'
#
loop_
_entity.id
_entity.type
_entity.pdbx_description
1 polymer ?
#
loop_
_entity_poly.entity_id
_entity_poly.type
_entity_poly.pdbx_seq_one_letter_code
_entity_poly.pdbx_strand_id
1 'polypeptide(L)'
;ICFSQGMEVRQMSFKVGQIMTILSFLFYVFVHCSFSVNIGIDENSLWKQECFPFRQGGVQGIIQFTEAGFVMNLCGGSRFDFPNLLGVKKYTFFSFTEDVHIIRVEVK
;
A
#
# COMPACT_ATOMS: atom_id res chain seq x y z
N ILE A 1 -14.40 -9.22 15.97
CA ILE A 1 -15.02 -8.90 14.66
C ILE A 1 -14.17 -7.81 14.05
N CYS A 2 -13.31 -8.14 13.09
CA CYS A 2 -12.64 -7.14 12.27
C CYS A 2 -13.65 -6.71 11.20
N PHE A 3 -14.01 -5.42 11.17
CA PHE A 3 -14.82 -4.87 10.10
C PHE A 3 -13.87 -4.40 9.00
N SER A 4 -13.68 -5.20 7.95
CA SER A 4 -12.86 -4.84 6.79
C SER A 4 -13.76 -4.28 5.69
N GLN A 5 -13.80 -2.96 5.54
CA GLN A 5 -14.23 -2.35 4.29
C GLN A 5 -12.97 -1.90 3.56
N GLY A 6 -12.54 -2.67 2.56
CA GLY A 6 -11.38 -2.33 1.75
C GLY A 6 -11.55 -0.97 1.06
N MET A 7 -10.43 -0.34 0.70
CA MET A 7 -10.41 0.93 -0.02
C MET A 7 -9.86 0.72 -1.43
N GLU A 8 -10.59 1.19 -2.43
CA GLU A 8 -10.08 1.31 -3.79
C GLU A 8 -9.80 2.78 -4.11
N VAL A 9 -8.64 3.04 -4.71
CA VAL A 9 -8.27 4.36 -5.21
C VAL A 9 -8.26 4.28 -6.74
N ARG A 10 -9.28 4.88 -7.34
CA ARG A 10 -9.43 5.04 -8.79
C ARG A 10 -9.18 6.50 -9.16
N GLN A 11 -8.80 6.75 -10.42
CA GLN A 11 -8.58 8.09 -10.97
C GLN A 11 -7.39 8.89 -10.38
N MET A 12 -6.53 8.26 -9.57
CA MET A 12 -5.22 8.82 -9.21
C MET A 12 -4.12 8.13 -10.03
N SER A 13 -3.09 8.90 -10.41
CA SER A 13 -1.89 8.35 -11.04
C SER A 13 -0.69 8.47 -10.10
N PHE A 14 0.09 7.41 -10.02
CA PHE A 14 1.36 7.39 -9.30
C PHE A 14 2.50 7.14 -10.29
N LYS A 15 3.46 8.06 -10.35
CA LYS A 15 4.55 8.07 -11.34
C LYS A 15 5.91 7.94 -10.67
N VAL A 16 6.90 7.52 -11.46
CA VAL A 16 8.30 7.48 -11.02
C VAL A 16 8.71 8.86 -10.49
N GLY A 17 9.38 8.87 -9.33
CA GLY A 17 9.81 10.05 -8.60
C GLY A 17 8.78 10.56 -7.58
N GLN A 18 7.53 10.08 -7.63
CA GLN A 18 6.50 10.48 -6.68
C GLN A 18 6.54 9.68 -5.39
N ILE A 19 5.92 10.25 -4.36
CA ILE A 19 5.76 9.65 -3.05
C ILE A 19 4.27 9.52 -2.73
N MET A 20 3.82 8.31 -2.43
CA MET A 20 2.51 8.03 -1.90
C MET A 20 2.60 7.86 -0.37
N THR A 21 1.88 8.70 0.36
CA THR A 21 1.72 8.60 1.80
C THR A 21 0.36 8.00 2.12
N ILE A 22 0.36 6.92 2.89
CA ILE A 22 -0.84 6.23 3.36
C ILE A 22 -0.89 6.41 4.87
N LEU A 23 -1.98 6.98 5.36
CA LEU A 23 -2.30 7.03 6.78
C LEU A 23 -3.38 5.99 7.04
N SER A 24 -3.07 5.00 7.86
CA SER A 24 -4.02 3.96 8.26
C SER A 24 -4.07 3.76 9.76
N PHE A 25 -5.17 3.17 10.21
CA PHE A 25 -5.32 2.65 11.56
C PHE A 25 -5.53 1.14 11.48
N LEU A 26 -4.71 0.38 12.18
CA LEU A 26 -4.94 -1.04 12.37
C LEU A 26 -5.88 -1.20 13.57
N PHE A 27 -7.07 -1.76 13.34
CA PHE A 27 -8.02 -2.05 14.41
C PHE A 27 -7.43 -3.13 15.32
N TYR A 28 -6.90 -2.67 16.44
CA TYR A 28 -6.16 -3.49 17.37
C TYR A 28 -7.10 -4.31 18.25
N VAL A 29 -7.37 -5.58 17.89
CA VAL A 29 -7.94 -6.53 18.86
C VAL A 29 -7.36 -7.94 18.78
N PHE A 30 -6.81 -8.43 17.66
CA PHE A 30 -6.26 -9.80 17.62
C PHE A 30 -4.91 -9.89 16.87
N VAL A 31 -4.08 -10.82 17.35
CA VAL A 31 -2.62 -10.95 17.13
C VAL A 31 -2.22 -11.31 15.67
N HIS A 32 -3.14 -11.24 14.70
CA HIS A 32 -2.93 -11.71 13.32
C HIS A 32 -3.69 -10.89 12.26
N CYS A 33 -3.61 -9.56 12.28
CA CYS A 33 -4.17 -8.74 11.19
C CYS A 33 -3.18 -8.66 10.02
N SER A 34 -3.61 -9.14 8.85
CA SER A 34 -2.90 -8.98 7.57
C SER A 34 -3.53 -7.81 6.80
N PHE A 35 -2.73 -7.09 6.02
CA PHE A 35 -3.26 -6.20 4.99
C PHE A 35 -2.47 -6.31 3.71
N SER A 36 -3.14 -6.05 2.58
CA SER A 36 -2.51 -6.07 1.26
C SER A 36 -2.60 -4.69 0.62
N VAL A 37 -1.50 -4.28 -0.02
CA VAL A 37 -1.46 -3.14 -0.94
C VAL A 37 -1.31 -3.72 -2.34
N ASN A 38 -2.31 -3.51 -3.19
CA ASN A 38 -2.29 -3.98 -4.58
C ASN A 38 -2.02 -2.78 -5.49
N ILE A 39 -1.10 -2.95 -6.44
CA ILE A 39 -0.72 -1.90 -7.40
C ILE A 39 -0.88 -2.45 -8.82
N GLY A 40 -1.62 -1.72 -9.65
CA GLY A 40 -1.96 -2.15 -11.01
C GLY A 40 -1.94 -1.03 -12.03
N ILE A 41 -1.65 -1.39 -13.27
CA ILE A 41 -1.88 -0.49 -14.42
C ILE A 41 -3.38 -0.20 -14.49
N ASP A 42 -4.19 -1.25 -14.30
CA ASP A 42 -5.64 -1.23 -14.18
C ASP A 42 -6.10 -2.34 -13.20
N GLU A 43 -7.41 -2.50 -13.06
CA GLU A 43 -8.05 -3.49 -12.17
C GLU A 43 -7.85 -4.95 -12.62
N ASN A 44 -7.50 -5.17 -13.90
CA ASN A 44 -7.29 -6.50 -14.48
C ASN A 44 -5.81 -6.90 -14.49
N SER A 45 -4.91 -5.94 -14.25
CA SER A 45 -3.45 -6.08 -14.29
C SER A 45 -2.82 -5.83 -12.92
N LEU A 46 -3.30 -6.56 -11.91
CA LEU A 46 -2.85 -6.44 -10.51
C LEU A 46 -1.61 -7.29 -10.25
N TRP A 47 -0.57 -6.65 -9.72
CA TRP A 47 0.51 -7.36 -9.05
C TRP A 47 0.19 -7.38 -7.56
N LYS A 48 -0.16 -8.57 -7.06
CA LYS A 48 -0.45 -8.79 -5.64
C LYS A 48 0.84 -9.17 -4.93
N GLN A 49 1.28 -8.35 -3.98
CA GLN A 49 2.33 -8.70 -3.04
C GLN A 49 1.72 -8.77 -1.64
N GLU A 50 1.69 -9.97 -1.06
CA GLU A 50 1.22 -10.15 0.32
C GLU A 50 2.29 -9.62 1.29
N CYS A 51 2.02 -8.51 1.97
CA CYS A 51 2.88 -8.02 3.04
C CYS A 51 2.54 -8.77 4.35
N PHE A 52 3.44 -9.68 4.74
CA PHE A 52 3.43 -10.47 5.97
C PHE A 52 3.65 -9.62 7.24
N PRO A 53 3.30 -10.12 8.44
CA PRO A 53 2.39 -9.52 9.40
C PRO A 53 2.94 -8.26 10.10
N PHE A 54 2.07 -7.28 10.28
CA PHE A 54 2.37 -6.05 11.01
C PHE A 54 2.22 -6.27 12.52
N ARG A 55 3.17 -5.75 13.31
CA ARG A 55 3.06 -5.68 14.78
C ARG A 55 2.73 -4.24 15.18
N GLN A 56 1.55 -4.04 15.76
CA GLN A 56 1.16 -2.94 16.65
C GLN A 56 1.12 -1.48 16.17
N GLY A 57 -0.07 -0.87 16.26
CA GLY A 57 -0.29 0.59 16.18
C GLY A 57 -0.80 1.10 14.83
N GLY A 58 -1.36 2.31 14.80
CA GLY A 58 -1.68 2.99 13.55
C GLY A 58 -0.40 3.19 12.74
N VAL A 59 -0.41 2.82 11.45
CA VAL A 59 0.79 2.78 10.62
C VAL A 59 0.68 3.86 9.56
N GLN A 60 1.57 4.85 9.60
CA GLN A 60 1.84 5.66 8.42
C GLN A 60 2.83 4.89 7.55
N GLY A 61 2.44 4.63 6.31
CA GLY A 61 3.27 4.02 5.28
C GLY A 61 3.65 5.06 4.23
N ILE A 62 4.91 5.05 3.81
CA ILE A 62 5.43 5.90 2.73
C ILE A 62 5.93 4.98 1.62
N ILE A 63 5.27 5.02 0.47
CA ILE A 63 5.70 4.30 -0.73
C ILE A 63 6.36 5.31 -1.67
N GLN A 64 7.62 5.08 -2.02
CA GLN A 64 8.33 5.84 -3.04
C GLN A 64 8.37 5.02 -4.32
N PHE A 65 8.07 5.64 -5.45
CA PHE A 65 8.18 4.99 -6.75
C PHE A 65 9.47 5.43 -7.46
N THR A 66 10.35 4.47 -7.71
CA THR A 66 11.63 4.64 -8.41
C THR A 66 11.60 3.88 -9.74
N GLU A 67 12.59 4.12 -10.62
CA GLU A 67 12.69 3.34 -11.87
C GLU A 67 12.92 1.84 -11.61
N ALA A 68 13.64 1.49 -10.55
CA ALA A 68 13.94 0.11 -10.19
C ALA A 68 12.73 -0.63 -9.57
N GLY A 69 11.78 0.11 -9.00
CA GLY A 69 10.75 -0.46 -8.15
C GLY A 69 10.21 0.52 -7.15
N PHE A 70 9.60 -0.02 -6.12
CA PHE A 70 8.96 0.74 -5.09
C PHE A 70 9.61 0.44 -3.74
N VAL A 71 9.72 1.49 -2.93
CA VAL A 71 10.30 1.43 -1.59
C VAL A 71 9.22 1.80 -0.61
N MET A 72 8.79 0.85 0.22
CA MET A 72 7.84 1.07 1.30
C MET A 72 8.58 1.23 2.62
N ASN A 73 8.41 2.38 3.25
CA ASN A 73 8.88 2.67 4.59
C ASN A 73 7.69 2.74 5.54
N LEU A 74 7.78 2.05 6.67
CA LEU A 74 6.73 2.03 7.69
C LEU A 74 7.18 2.82 8.92
N CYS A 75 6.22 3.43 9.62
CA CYS A 75 6.46 3.91 10.99
C CYS A 75 6.91 2.74 11.88
N GLY A 76 8.15 2.81 12.37
CA GLY A 76 8.81 1.71 13.08
C GLY A 76 10.18 1.34 12.49
N GLY A 77 10.55 1.91 11.34
CA GLY A 77 11.87 1.74 10.73
C GLY A 77 11.97 0.53 9.79
N SER A 78 10.92 -0.28 9.70
CA SER A 78 10.84 -1.36 8.71
C SER A 78 10.76 -0.81 7.29
N ARG A 79 11.52 -1.43 6.40
CA ARG A 79 11.59 -1.09 4.97
C ARG A 79 11.41 -2.34 4.12
N PHE A 80 10.66 -2.21 3.04
CA PHE A 80 10.46 -3.23 2.02
C PHE A 80 10.71 -2.65 0.64
N ASP A 81 11.43 -3.38 -0.19
CA ASP A 81 11.68 -3.00 -1.58
C ASP A 81 11.02 -4.04 -2.49
N PHE A 82 10.28 -3.58 -3.50
CA PHE A 82 9.64 -4.46 -4.48
C PHE A 82 9.91 -3.98 -5.90
N PRO A 83 10.37 -4.85 -6.81
CA PRO A 83 10.80 -4.44 -8.15
C PRO A 83 9.62 -3.99 -9.01
N ASN A 84 9.86 -3.05 -9.92
CA ASN A 84 8.90 -2.65 -10.95
C ASN A 84 8.93 -3.69 -12.08
N LEU A 85 8.30 -4.85 -11.87
CA LEU A 85 8.34 -5.97 -12.81
C LEU A 85 7.76 -5.65 -14.19
N LEU A 86 6.85 -4.67 -14.26
CA LEU A 86 6.24 -4.24 -15.52
C LEU A 86 7.06 -3.18 -16.26
N GLY A 87 8.07 -2.57 -15.61
CA GLY A 87 8.87 -1.51 -16.19
C GLY A 87 8.08 -0.26 -16.61
N VAL A 88 6.84 -0.11 -16.14
CA VAL A 88 5.99 1.04 -16.50
C VAL A 88 6.34 2.24 -15.63
N LYS A 89 6.11 3.45 -16.15
CA LYS A 89 6.42 4.71 -15.43
C LYS A 89 5.23 5.30 -14.68
N LYS A 90 4.06 4.66 -14.78
CA LYS A 90 2.79 5.16 -14.23
C LYS A 90 1.87 3.99 -13.90
N TYR A 91 1.33 4.02 -12.68
CA TYR A 91 0.26 3.14 -12.21
C TYR A 91 -0.99 3.98 -11.91
N THR A 92 -2.17 3.42 -12.18
CA THR A 92 -3.45 4.15 -12.06
C THR A 92 -4.48 3.45 -11.20
N PHE A 93 -4.14 2.28 -10.65
CA PHE A 93 -4.98 1.53 -9.77
C PHE A 93 -4.24 1.14 -8.49
N PHE A 94 -4.86 1.41 -7.35
CA PHE A 94 -4.40 1.01 -6.03
C PHE A 94 -5.58 0.48 -5.22
N SER A 95 -5.37 -0.61 -4.50
CA SER A 95 -6.36 -1.07 -3.52
C SER A 95 -5.71 -1.55 -2.23
N PHE A 96 -6.46 -1.36 -1.16
CA PHE A 96 -6.12 -1.75 0.20
C PHE A 96 -7.19 -2.72 0.68
N THR A 97 -6.79 -3.95 0.99
CA THR A 97 -7.71 -5.02 1.39
C THR A 97 -7.32 -5.62 2.73
N GLU A 98 -8.22 -6.45 3.28
CA GLU A 98 -8.12 -7.11 4.60
C GLU A 98 -8.30 -6.14 5.79
N ASP A 99 -7.58 -6.36 6.89
CA ASP A 99 -7.78 -5.73 8.21
C ASP A 99 -7.13 -4.34 8.32
N VAL A 100 -7.44 -3.44 7.39
CA VAL A 100 -6.91 -2.08 7.39
C VAL A 100 -8.01 -1.04 7.25
N HIS A 101 -7.96 -0.01 8.10
CA HIS A 101 -8.79 1.18 7.96
C HIS A 101 -7.92 2.32 7.41
N ILE A 102 -8.07 2.60 6.12
CA ILE A 102 -7.36 3.70 5.48
C ILE A 102 -8.05 5.01 5.84
N ILE A 103 -7.31 5.93 6.44
CA ILE A 103 -7.79 7.27 6.80
C ILE A 103 -7.53 8.23 5.65
N ARG A 104 -6.33 8.14 5.04
CA ARG A 104 -5.91 9.06 3.98
C ARG A 104 -4.89 8.43 3.04
N VAL A 105 -5.00 8.75 1.77
CA VAL A 105 -3.98 8.50 0.74
C VAL A 105 -3.64 9.83 0.08
N GLU A 106 -2.35 10.15 -0.02
CA GLU A 106 -1.86 11.37 -0.65
C GLU A 106 -0.69 11.03 -1.58
N VAL A 107 -0.71 11.54 -2.80
CA VAL A 107 0.40 11.41 -3.76
C VAL A 107 0.99 12.80 -4.00
N LYS A 108 2.31 12.91 -3.85
CA LYS A 108 3.09 14.11 -4.17
C LYS A 108 4.07 13.78 -5.29
#